data_AF-A0A1E7LGI4-F1
#
_entry.id   AF-A0A1E7LGI4-F1
#
_cell.length_a   1.000
_cell.length_b   1.000
_cell.length_c   1.000
_cell.angle_alpha   90.00
_cell.angle_beta   90.00
_cell.angle_gamma   90.00
#
_symmetry.space_group_name_H-M   'P 1'
#
loop_
_entity.id
_entity.type
_entity.pdbx_description
1 polymer ?
#
loop_
_entity_poly.entity_id
_entity_poly.type
_entity_poly.pdbx_seq_one_letter_code
_entity_poly.pdbx_strand_id
1 'polypeptide(L)'
;STAALPPEAEILGPVPVPSTEPGRPRRPTDAPVGESWERVLIRVVPGRGAALAGALKAAQAARTAKGGGEQVRIRIDPPDIG
;
A
#
# COMPACT_ATOMS: atom_id res chain seq x y z
N SER A 1 10.35 12.60 -13.09
CA SER A 1 9.70 11.34 -13.51
C SER A 1 8.44 11.14 -12.68
N THR A 2 7.30 10.88 -13.32
CA THR A 2 6.05 10.52 -12.65
C THR A 2 5.91 9.02 -12.74
N ALA A 3 5.83 8.33 -11.60
CA ALA A 3 5.56 6.90 -11.57
C ALA A 3 4.08 6.65 -11.87
N ALA A 4 3.80 5.68 -12.73
CA ALA A 4 2.45 5.26 -13.09
C ALA A 4 2.29 3.76 -12.83
N LEU A 5 1.08 3.35 -12.46
CA LEU A 5 0.75 1.93 -12.34
C LEU A 5 0.77 1.26 -13.72
N PRO A 6 0.98 -0.07 -13.79
CA PRO A 6 0.75 -0.82 -15.01
C PRO A 6 -0.67 -0.57 -15.55
N PRO A 7 -0.87 -0.45 -16.87
CA PRO A 7 -2.19 -0.15 -17.46
C PRO A 7 -3.31 -1.10 -17.04
N GLU A 8 -2.96 -2.35 -16.78
CA GLU A 8 -3.85 -3.43 -16.34
C GLU A 8 -4.15 -3.42 -14.83
N ALA A 9 -3.56 -2.51 -14.07
CA ALA A 9 -3.78 -2.43 -12.63
C ALA A 9 -5.17 -1.88 -12.31
N GLU A 10 -5.93 -2.65 -11.55
CA GLU A 10 -7.21 -2.24 -11.00
C GLU A 10 -6.99 -1.60 -9.62
N ILE A 11 -7.52 -0.39 -9.44
CA ILE A 11 -7.52 0.33 -8.16
C ILE A 11 -8.87 0.07 -7.49
N LEU A 12 -8.83 -0.45 -6.27
CA LEU A 12 -10.00 -0.78 -5.47
C LEU A 12 -9.99 0.03 -4.17
N GLY A 13 -11.14 0.61 -3.81
CA GLY A 13 -11.29 1.43 -2.61
C GLY A 13 -11.04 2.93 -2.84
N PRO A 14 -11.27 3.77 -1.81
CA PRO A 14 -10.76 3.61 -0.45
C PRO A 14 -11.43 2.48 0.35
N VAL A 15 -10.61 1.72 1.06
CA VAL A 15 -11.03 0.63 1.94
C VAL A 15 -10.70 1.04 3.38
N PRO A 16 -11.70 1.18 4.28
CA PRO A 16 -11.44 1.45 5.68
C PRO A 16 -10.54 0.38 6.30
N VAL A 17 -9.57 0.81 7.09
CA VAL A 17 -8.71 -0.07 7.89
C VAL A 17 -9.37 -0.26 9.25
N PRO A 18 -9.61 -1.50 9.70
CA PRO A 18 -10.15 -1.76 11.03
C PRO A 18 -9.25 -1.12 12.11
N SER A 19 -9.86 -0.42 13.06
CA SER A 19 -9.15 0.09 14.22
C SER A 19 -8.90 -1.01 15.24
N THR A 20 -7.87 -0.81 16.06
CA THR A 20 -7.59 -1.72 17.19
C THR A 20 -8.71 -1.58 18.22
N GLU A 21 -9.42 -2.66 18.52
CA GLU A 21 -10.42 -2.67 19.60
C GLU A 21 -9.75 -2.55 20.99
N PRO A 22 -10.35 -1.78 21.93
CA PRO A 22 -9.85 -1.69 23.30
C PRO A 22 -9.72 -3.07 23.95
N GLY A 23 -8.56 -3.35 24.55
CA GLY A 23 -8.30 -4.62 25.24
C GLY A 23 -7.82 -5.77 24.34
N ARG A 24 -7.73 -5.57 23.01
CA ARG A 24 -7.16 -6.56 22.09
C ARG A 24 -5.71 -6.23 21.71
N PRO A 25 -4.83 -7.22 21.54
CA PRO A 25 -3.52 -6.99 20.93
C PRO A 25 -3.67 -6.39 19.52
N ARG A 26 -3.02 -5.25 19.29
CA ARG A 26 -2.99 -4.57 17.98
C ARG A 26 -2.32 -5.47 16.93
N ARG A 27 -2.96 -5.64 15.77
CA ARG A 27 -2.27 -6.20 14.60
C ARG A 27 -1.45 -5.11 13.91
N PRO A 28 -0.30 -5.44 13.29
CA PRO A 28 0.52 -4.45 12.60
C PRO A 28 -0.22 -3.63 11.52
N THR A 29 -1.30 -4.20 10.98
CA THR A 29 -2.11 -3.62 9.91
C THR A 29 -3.33 -2.84 10.39
N ASP A 30 -3.63 -2.86 11.69
CA ASP A 30 -4.79 -2.16 12.24
C ASP A 30 -4.49 -0.66 12.39
N ALA A 31 -5.52 0.16 12.25
CA ALA A 31 -5.43 1.57 12.58
C ALA A 31 -5.17 1.73 14.10
N PRO A 32 -4.35 2.72 14.52
CA PRO A 32 -4.17 3.08 15.92
C PRO A 32 -5.51 3.39 16.60
N VAL A 33 -5.55 3.23 17.92
CA VAL A 33 -6.72 3.61 18.70
C VAL A 33 -6.94 5.12 18.57
N GLY A 34 -8.17 5.52 18.23
CA GLY A 34 -8.54 6.93 18.02
C GLY A 34 -8.21 7.49 16.63
N GLU A 35 -7.65 6.68 15.73
CA GLU A 35 -7.37 7.08 14.36
C GLU A 35 -8.23 6.29 13.36
N SER A 36 -8.65 6.98 12.29
CA SER A 36 -9.33 6.38 11.14
C SER A 36 -8.37 6.34 9.97
N TRP A 37 -8.03 5.13 9.51
CA TRP A 37 -7.16 4.95 8.34
C TRP A 37 -7.96 4.38 7.17
N GLU A 38 -7.57 4.78 5.97
CA GLU A 38 -8.03 4.19 4.71
C GLU A 38 -6.83 3.62 3.95
N ARG A 39 -7.07 2.57 3.15
CA ARG A 39 -6.09 2.00 2.24
C ARG A 39 -6.68 1.86 0.85
N VAL A 40 -5.82 1.96 -0.14
CA VAL A 40 -6.16 1.56 -1.51
C VAL A 40 -5.64 0.14 -1.73
N LEU A 41 -6.45 -0.72 -2.33
CA LEU A 41 -6.01 -2.04 -2.78
C LEU A 41 -5.73 -1.97 -4.28
N ILE A 42 -4.61 -2.54 -4.70
CA ILE A 42 -4.23 -2.57 -6.12
C ILE A 42 -4.19 -4.04 -6.53
N ARG A 43 -4.98 -4.40 -7.53
CA ARG A 43 -4.98 -5.73 -8.13
C ARG A 43 -4.28 -5.67 -9.49
N VAL A 44 -3.47 -6.67 -9.78
CA VAL A 44 -2.91 -6.91 -11.11
C VAL A 44 -3.18 -8.35 -11.51
N VAL A 45 -3.19 -8.61 -12.81
CA VAL A 45 -3.31 -9.98 -13.31
C VAL A 45 -2.09 -10.83 -12.89
N PRO A 46 -2.25 -12.16 -12.74
CA PRO A 46 -1.13 -13.05 -12.45
C PRO A 46 0.05 -12.86 -13.42
N GLY A 47 1.28 -12.96 -12.91
CA GLY A 47 2.49 -12.74 -13.70
C GLY A 47 2.91 -11.28 -13.87
N ARG A 48 2.12 -10.31 -13.39
CA ARG A 48 2.43 -8.86 -13.51
C ARG A 48 2.91 -8.20 -12.21
N GLY A 49 3.14 -8.98 -11.16
CA GLY A 49 3.62 -8.48 -9.87
C GLY A 49 4.93 -7.68 -9.97
N ALA A 50 5.87 -8.09 -10.83
CA ALA A 50 7.14 -7.37 -11.02
C ALA A 50 6.94 -5.97 -11.61
N ALA A 51 5.97 -5.78 -12.51
CA ALA A 51 5.66 -4.48 -13.10
C ALA A 51 5.07 -3.53 -12.03
N LEU A 52 4.17 -4.03 -11.19
CA LEU A 52 3.64 -3.28 -10.05
C LEU A 52 4.77 -2.92 -9.06
N ALA A 53 5.63 -3.87 -8.71
CA ALA A 53 6.76 -3.62 -7.83
C ALA A 53 7.72 -2.55 -8.39
N GLY A 54 7.99 -2.58 -9.69
CA GLY A 54 8.79 -1.55 -10.38
C GLY A 54 8.15 -0.16 -10.29
N ALA A 55 6.85 -0.07 -10.54
CA ALA A 55 6.10 1.19 -10.43
C ALA A 55 6.13 1.76 -9.00
N LEU A 56 5.94 0.91 -7.99
CA LEU A 56 5.97 1.32 -6.58
C LEU A 56 7.38 1.79 -6.15
N LYS A 57 8.44 1.09 -6.57
CA LYS A 57 9.84 1.51 -6.33
C LYS A 57 10.13 2.87 -6.97
N ALA A 58 9.70 3.09 -8.22
CA ALA A 58 9.87 4.36 -8.90
C ALA A 58 9.11 5.50 -8.18
N ALA A 59 7.89 5.23 -7.71
CA ALA A 59 7.09 6.18 -6.94
C ALA A 59 7.76 6.54 -5.60
N GLN A 60 8.29 5.54 -4.89
CA GLN A 60 9.03 5.73 -3.64
C GLN A 60 10.27 6.59 -3.86
N ALA A 61 11.10 6.25 -4.85
CA ALA A 61 12.31 7.02 -5.19
C ALA A 61 11.96 8.48 -5.53
N ALA A 62 10.91 8.70 -6.32
CA ALA A 62 10.43 10.05 -6.65
C ALA A 62 9.93 10.83 -5.42
N ARG A 63 9.24 10.16 -4.47
CA ARG A 63 8.78 10.79 -3.22
C ARG A 63 9.96 11.16 -2.32
N THR A 64 10.91 10.26 -2.14
CA THR A 64 12.12 10.51 -1.33
C THR A 64 12.95 11.66 -1.90
N ALA A 65 13.15 11.69 -3.23
CA ALA A 65 13.89 12.77 -3.89
C ALA A 65 13.21 14.15 -3.74
N LYS A 66 11.89 14.18 -3.56
CA LYS A 66 11.11 15.42 -3.37
C LYS A 66 10.95 15.83 -1.90
N GLY A 67 11.55 15.10 -0.95
CA GLY A 67 11.40 15.37 0.48
C GLY A 67 10.00 15.09 1.04
N GLY A 68 9.22 14.19 0.42
CA GLY A 68 7.89 13.84 0.91
C GLY A 68 7.96 13.14 2.28
N GLY A 69 7.41 13.77 3.32
CA GLY A 69 7.64 13.41 4.73
C GLY A 69 6.72 12.35 5.34
N GLU A 70 5.59 12.01 4.71
CA GLU A 70 4.65 11.04 5.29
C GLU A 70 5.03 9.60 4.90
N GLN A 71 5.21 8.73 5.90
CA GLN A 71 5.51 7.31 5.69
C GLN A 71 4.31 6.58 5.08
N VAL A 72 4.47 6.12 3.84
CA VAL A 72 3.50 5.22 3.19
C VAL A 72 3.82 3.78 3.57
N ARG A 73 2.83 3.04 4.07
CA ARG A 73 2.93 1.59 4.31
C ARG A 73 2.41 0.81 3.11
N ILE A 74 3.23 -0.09 2.58
CA ILE A 74 2.87 -1.00 1.49
C ILE A 74 2.84 -2.43 2.04
N ARG A 75 1.81 -3.20 1.70
CA ARG A 75 1.69 -4.62 2.02
C ARG A 75 1.34 -5.39 0.75
N ILE A 76 2.04 -6.49 0.53
CA ILE A 76 1.87 -7.37 -0.63
C ILE A 76 1.30 -8.70 -0.12
N ASP A 77 0.26 -9.21 -0.78
CA ASP A 77 -0.38 -10.50 -0.48
C ASP A 77 -0.33 -11.41 -1.74
N PRO A 78 -0.07 -12.73 -1.62
CA PRO A 78 0.36 -13.41 -0.39
C PRO A 78 1.76 -12.90 0.05
N PRO A 79 2.12 -13.03 1.35
CA PRO A 79 3.43 -12.58 1.84
C PRO A 79 4.61 -13.28 1.15
N ASP A 80 4.34 -14.45 0.54
CA ASP A 80 5.29 -15.21 -0.28
C ASP A 80 5.25 -14.75 -1.75
N ILE A 81 5.74 -13.54 -2.01
CA ILE A 81 6.21 -13.16 -3.34
C ILE A 81 7.71 -12.93 -3.22
N GLY A 82 8.46 -14.03 -3.42
CA GLY A 82 9.91 -14.01 -3.65
C GLY A 82 10.23 -13.62 -5.08
#